data_AF-A0AA40C236-F1
#
_entry.id   AF-A0AA40C236-F1
#
_cell.length_a   1.000
_cell.length_b   1.000
_cell.length_c   1.000
_cell.angle_alpha   90.00
_cell.angle_beta   90.00
_cell.angle_gamma   90.00
#
_symmetry.space_group_name_H-M   'P 1'
#
loop_
_entity.id
_entity.type
_entity.pdbx_description
1 polymer ?
#
loop_
_entity_poly.entity_id
_entity_poly.type
_entity_poly.pdbx_seq_one_letter_code
_entity_poly.pdbx_strand_id
1 'polypeptide(L)'
;MTAAGDDIAPDSDVVEHSPIRYAMDGEVGADTLILIGSSDHAGGSARFSNRFSGAITAYAPGEDIVVIDHDGGYDVHSGTWILVALVSGIIAHWHARPFMAAKLSKGGTLPGDFTKKVKELMKEAAAYATDPNSDIKSESSIPSMPFLGSSG
;
A
#
# COMPACT_ATOMS: atom_id res chain seq x y z
N MET A 1 -0.07 -3.27 -9.17
CA MET A 1 0.64 -3.51 -7.88
C MET A 1 1.19 -4.91 -7.88
N THR A 2 2.22 -5.20 -7.09
CA THR A 2 2.80 -6.55 -7.00
C THR A 2 3.43 -6.80 -5.63
N ALA A 3 3.53 -8.08 -5.28
CA ALA A 3 4.30 -8.55 -4.14
C ALA A 3 5.80 -8.34 -4.40
N ALA A 4 6.57 -8.08 -3.34
CA ALA A 4 8.02 -8.01 -3.41
C ALA A 4 8.66 -9.36 -3.72
N GLY A 5 8.04 -10.47 -3.31
CA GLY A 5 8.62 -11.82 -3.39
C GLY A 5 9.26 -12.25 -2.08
N ASP A 6 9.50 -13.56 -1.97
CA ASP A 6 9.79 -14.27 -0.71
C ASP A 6 11.20 -14.91 -0.70
N ASP A 7 12.12 -14.39 -1.51
CA ASP A 7 13.46 -14.95 -1.77
C ASP A 7 14.59 -14.25 -1.01
N ILE A 8 14.28 -13.26 -0.15
CA ILE A 8 15.26 -12.41 0.54
C ILE A 8 16.19 -11.66 -0.45
N ALA A 9 15.72 -11.45 -1.68
CA ALA A 9 16.51 -10.87 -2.75
C ALA A 9 16.86 -9.39 -2.48
N PRO A 10 18.13 -8.98 -2.66
CA PRO A 10 18.56 -7.58 -2.64
C PRO A 10 18.31 -6.87 -3.98
N ASP A 11 18.50 -5.54 -4.03
CA ASP A 11 18.36 -4.73 -5.26
C ASP A 11 19.16 -5.22 -6.47
N SER A 12 20.32 -5.84 -6.24
CA SER A 12 21.16 -6.39 -7.31
C SER A 12 20.49 -7.50 -8.11
N ASP A 13 19.44 -8.11 -7.55
CA ASP A 13 18.79 -9.30 -8.12
C ASP A 13 17.53 -8.93 -8.92
N VAL A 14 17.25 -7.64 -9.10
CA VAL A 14 16.17 -7.18 -9.98
C VAL A 14 16.55 -7.46 -11.44
N VAL A 15 15.87 -8.46 -12.02
CA VAL A 15 16.08 -8.88 -13.41
C VAL A 15 15.44 -7.89 -14.40
N GLU A 16 16.07 -7.70 -15.56
CA GLU A 16 15.70 -6.72 -16.60
C GLU A 16 14.23 -6.80 -17.10
N HIS A 17 13.59 -7.96 -16.96
CA HIS A 17 12.19 -8.19 -17.36
C HIS A 17 11.23 -8.42 -16.17
N SER A 18 11.71 -8.26 -14.94
CA SER A 18 10.86 -8.33 -13.78
C SER A 18 9.98 -7.07 -13.71
N PRO A 19 8.66 -7.21 -13.42
CA PRO A 19 7.81 -6.05 -13.20
C PRO A 19 8.32 -5.16 -12.05
N ILE A 20 9.10 -5.71 -11.11
CA ILE A 20 9.72 -4.98 -9.98
C ILE A 20 10.51 -3.75 -10.44
N ARG A 21 11.14 -3.80 -11.62
CA ARG A 21 11.89 -2.67 -12.18
C ARG A 21 11.04 -1.39 -12.31
N TYR A 22 9.74 -1.53 -12.57
CA TYR A 22 8.80 -0.40 -12.64
C TYR A 22 8.41 0.18 -11.28
N ALA A 23 8.96 -0.34 -10.18
CA ALA A 23 8.85 0.26 -8.85
C ALA A 23 10.15 0.92 -8.38
N MET A 24 11.27 0.76 -9.10
CA MET A 24 12.57 1.29 -8.70
C MET A 24 12.73 2.76 -9.06
N ASP A 25 13.27 3.55 -8.13
CA ASP A 25 13.57 4.96 -8.37
C ASP A 25 14.55 5.13 -9.55
N GLY A 26 14.26 6.10 -10.43
CA GLY A 26 15.09 6.39 -11.61
C GLY A 26 14.77 5.56 -12.85
N GLU A 27 13.93 4.52 -12.74
CA GLU A 27 13.49 3.72 -13.89
C GLU A 27 12.32 4.37 -14.62
N VAL A 28 12.26 4.14 -15.94
CA VAL A 28 11.13 4.61 -16.75
C VAL A 28 9.88 3.85 -16.33
N GLY A 29 8.92 4.57 -15.75
CA GLY A 29 7.69 3.99 -15.21
C GLY A 29 7.75 3.65 -13.72
N ALA A 30 8.78 4.08 -12.97
CA ALA A 30 8.90 3.94 -11.51
C ALA A 30 7.62 4.32 -10.74
N ASP A 31 6.89 5.31 -11.24
CA ASP A 31 5.64 5.81 -10.64
C ASP A 31 4.41 4.95 -10.98
N THR A 32 4.55 3.84 -11.72
CA THR A 32 3.40 3.04 -12.19
C THR A 32 3.12 1.80 -11.36
N LEU A 33 4.10 1.31 -10.59
CA LEU A 33 3.98 0.09 -9.81
C LEU A 33 4.11 0.35 -8.30
N ILE A 34 3.13 -0.14 -7.55
CA ILE A 34 3.19 -0.28 -6.09
C ILE A 34 3.80 -1.65 -5.78
N LEU A 35 4.91 -1.64 -5.05
CA LEU A 35 5.62 -2.83 -4.59
C LEU A 35 5.47 -2.96 -3.07
N ILE A 36 5.08 -4.15 -2.60
CA ILE A 36 4.72 -4.35 -1.19
C ILE A 36 5.64 -5.40 -0.57
N GLY A 37 6.37 -4.99 0.46
CA GLY A 37 7.18 -5.88 1.30
C GLY A 37 6.38 -6.44 2.47
N SER A 38 6.85 -7.54 3.06
CA SER A 38 6.24 -8.14 4.24
C SER A 38 6.89 -7.66 5.53
N SER A 39 6.09 -7.40 6.56
CA SER A 39 6.56 -7.17 7.92
C SER A 39 6.27 -8.37 8.83
N ASP A 40 7.11 -8.55 9.84
CA ASP A 40 6.92 -9.50 10.94
C ASP A 40 6.00 -8.94 12.04
N HIS A 41 5.73 -9.74 13.07
CA HIS A 41 4.91 -9.36 14.23
C HIS A 41 5.50 -8.21 15.07
N ALA A 42 6.81 -7.96 14.97
CA ALA A 42 7.48 -6.86 15.65
C ALA A 42 7.48 -5.55 14.83
N GLY A 43 6.88 -5.56 13.64
CA GLY A 43 6.90 -4.43 12.70
C GLY A 43 8.22 -4.29 11.94
N GLY A 44 9.14 -5.25 12.08
CA GLY A 44 10.35 -5.36 11.28
C GLY A 44 10.06 -5.95 9.90
N SER A 45 11.04 -5.94 9.00
CA SER A 45 10.92 -6.63 7.70
C SER A 45 10.93 -8.15 7.93
N ALA A 46 9.92 -8.85 7.41
CA ALA A 46 9.79 -10.29 7.55
C ALA A 46 11.00 -11.01 6.95
N ARG A 47 11.43 -12.10 7.59
CA ARG A 47 12.68 -12.80 7.23
C ARG A 47 12.76 -13.27 5.78
N PHE A 48 11.62 -13.59 5.18
CA PHE A 48 11.51 -14.07 3.80
C PHE A 48 11.34 -12.93 2.78
N SER A 49 10.93 -11.73 3.20
CA SER A 49 10.62 -10.65 2.26
C SER A 49 11.86 -10.23 1.48
N ASN A 50 11.71 -10.09 0.16
CA ASN A 50 12.69 -9.38 -0.66
C ASN A 50 12.90 -7.96 -0.11
N ARG A 51 14.14 -7.46 -0.25
CA ARG A 51 14.65 -6.26 0.44
C ARG A 51 15.04 -5.16 -0.54
N PHE A 52 14.24 -4.98 -1.59
CA PHE A 52 14.53 -4.01 -2.64
C PHE A 52 14.49 -2.57 -2.09
N SER A 53 15.64 -2.03 -1.72
CA SER A 53 15.78 -0.76 -1.04
C SER A 53 15.53 0.38 -2.04
N GLY A 54 14.56 1.24 -1.70
CA GLY A 54 14.07 2.30 -2.61
C GLY A 54 12.90 1.89 -3.51
N ALA A 55 12.67 0.60 -3.75
CA ALA A 55 11.53 0.15 -4.56
C ALA A 55 10.27 -0.17 -3.75
N ILE A 56 10.45 -0.67 -2.52
CA ILE A 56 9.32 -1.03 -1.64
C ILE A 56 8.54 0.23 -1.27
N THR A 57 7.26 0.25 -1.65
CA THR A 57 6.34 1.36 -1.40
C THR A 57 5.82 1.34 0.03
N ALA A 58 5.47 0.16 0.53
CA ALA A 58 4.90 -0.04 1.85
C ALA A 58 5.23 -1.45 2.36
N TYR A 59 5.19 -1.60 3.67
CA TYR A 59 5.21 -2.89 4.35
C TYR A 59 3.83 -3.18 4.93
N ALA A 60 3.45 -4.45 4.93
CA ALA A 60 2.22 -4.92 5.56
C ALA A 60 2.46 -6.26 6.28
N PRO A 61 1.67 -6.58 7.33
CA PRO A 61 1.80 -7.84 8.05
C PRO A 61 1.59 -9.02 7.11
N GLY A 62 2.62 -9.86 6.97
CA GLY A 62 2.59 -11.03 6.08
C GLY A 62 3.13 -12.30 6.69
N GLU A 63 3.45 -12.30 7.99
CA GLU A 63 3.77 -13.51 8.76
C GLU A 63 2.52 -13.96 9.52
N ASP A 64 2.23 -15.26 9.46
CA ASP A 64 1.11 -15.93 10.13
C ASP A 64 -0.27 -15.30 9.90
N ILE A 65 -0.60 -15.03 8.63
CA ILE A 65 -1.88 -14.44 8.25
C ILE A 65 -2.93 -15.54 8.11
N VAL A 66 -4.01 -15.39 8.89
CA VAL A 66 -5.20 -16.25 8.78
C VAL A 66 -5.97 -15.87 7.52
N VAL A 67 -6.15 -16.84 6.62
CA VAL A 67 -6.90 -16.69 5.36
C VAL A 67 -7.97 -17.76 5.25
N ILE A 68 -8.96 -17.52 4.38
CA ILE A 68 -9.99 -18.51 4.06
C ILE A 68 -9.35 -19.59 3.20
N ASP A 69 -9.54 -20.84 3.60
CA ASP A 69 -9.09 -22.00 2.85
C ASP A 69 -10.14 -22.47 1.83
N HIS A 70 -9.70 -23.21 0.81
CA HIS A 70 -10.55 -23.72 -0.28
C HIS A 70 -11.71 -24.60 0.21
N ASP A 71 -11.55 -25.25 1.36
CA ASP A 71 -12.59 -26.09 1.98
C ASP A 71 -13.58 -25.31 2.87
N GLY A 72 -13.53 -23.97 2.84
CA GLY A 72 -14.39 -23.11 3.67
C GLY A 72 -13.93 -23.01 5.14
N GLY A 73 -12.76 -23.54 5.45
CA GLY A 73 -12.07 -23.37 6.72
C GLY A 73 -11.18 -22.14 6.75
N TYR A 74 -10.28 -22.10 7.75
CA TYR A 74 -9.22 -21.11 7.87
C TYR A 74 -7.88 -21.81 7.89
N ASP A 75 -6.90 -21.24 7.19
CA ASP A 75 -5.50 -21.67 7.24
C ASP A 75 -4.57 -20.47 7.53
N VAL A 76 -3.36 -20.75 7.99
CA VAL A 76 -2.34 -19.76 8.35
C VAL A 76 -1.22 -19.80 7.34
N HIS A 77 -1.03 -18.69 6.62
CA HIS A 77 0.02 -18.57 5.61
C HIS A 77 0.94 -17.39 5.89
N SER A 78 2.20 -17.54 5.49
CA SER A 78 3.17 -16.45 5.45
C SER A 78 3.62 -16.22 4.01
N GLY A 79 3.72 -14.96 3.59
CA GLY A 79 4.20 -14.61 2.26
C GLY A 79 3.74 -13.24 1.77
N THR A 80 4.52 -12.64 0.86
CA THR A 80 4.21 -11.32 0.29
C THR A 80 3.00 -11.33 -0.65
N TRP A 81 2.61 -12.48 -1.19
CA TRP A 81 1.46 -12.63 -2.10
C TRP A 81 0.13 -12.24 -1.45
N ILE A 82 -0.04 -12.47 -0.15
CA ILE A 82 -1.25 -12.13 0.62
C ILE A 82 -1.43 -10.60 0.70
N LEU A 83 -0.31 -9.87 0.71
CA LEU A 83 -0.29 -8.43 0.95
C LEU A 83 -0.86 -7.64 -0.22
N VAL A 84 -0.75 -8.18 -1.43
CA VAL A 84 -1.35 -7.58 -2.63
C VAL A 84 -2.86 -7.43 -2.44
N ALA A 85 -3.53 -8.44 -1.89
CA ALA A 85 -4.96 -8.38 -1.63
C ALA A 85 -5.31 -7.36 -0.53
N LEU A 86 -4.56 -7.35 0.57
CA LEU A 86 -4.77 -6.42 1.68
C LEU A 86 -4.64 -4.95 1.22
N VAL A 87 -3.55 -4.65 0.52
CA VAL A 87 -3.28 -3.30 0.01
C VAL A 87 -4.29 -2.89 -1.07
N SER A 88 -4.72 -3.83 -1.93
CA SER A 88 -5.84 -3.60 -2.87
C SER A 88 -7.10 -3.19 -2.13
N GLY A 89 -7.44 -3.87 -1.04
CA GLY A 89 -8.60 -3.54 -0.21
C GLY A 89 -8.51 -2.15 0.41
N ILE A 90 -7.34 -1.75 0.92
CA ILE A 90 -7.12 -0.41 1.46
C ILE A 90 -7.33 0.67 0.38
N ILE A 91 -6.76 0.48 -0.81
CA ILE A 91 -6.91 1.43 -1.92
C ILE A 91 -8.36 1.51 -2.38
N ALA A 92 -9.04 0.37 -2.51
CA ALA A 92 -10.46 0.34 -2.86
C ALA A 92 -11.32 1.08 -1.82
N HIS A 93 -11.02 0.89 -0.53
CA HIS A 93 -11.68 1.59 0.57
C HIS A 93 -11.42 3.10 0.54
N TRP A 94 -10.19 3.53 0.25
CA TRP A 94 -9.88 4.95 0.03
C TRP A 94 -10.66 5.50 -1.16
N HIS A 95 -10.71 4.78 -2.27
CA HIS A 95 -11.45 5.22 -3.45
C HIS A 95 -12.97 5.29 -3.22
N ALA A 96 -13.52 4.46 -2.33
CA ALA A 96 -14.94 4.50 -1.97
C ALA A 96 -15.31 5.72 -1.09
N ARG A 97 -14.33 6.37 -0.45
CA ARG A 97 -14.57 7.54 0.42
C ARG A 97 -14.47 8.84 -0.39
N PRO A 98 -15.51 9.69 -0.48
CA PRO A 98 -15.51 10.87 -1.34
C PRO A 98 -14.32 11.81 -1.16
N PHE A 99 -13.91 12.07 0.08
CA PHE A 99 -12.76 12.91 0.40
C PHE A 99 -11.43 12.31 -0.11
N MET A 100 -11.25 11.00 0.06
CA MET A 100 -10.04 10.30 -0.36
C MET A 100 -10.01 10.10 -1.87
N ALA A 101 -11.16 9.81 -2.50
CA ALA A 101 -11.30 9.79 -3.95
C ALA A 101 -10.87 11.14 -4.56
N ALA A 102 -11.31 12.27 -3.97
CA ALA A 102 -10.89 13.60 -4.41
C ALA A 102 -9.39 13.87 -4.19
N LYS A 103 -8.76 13.29 -3.15
CA LYS A 103 -7.31 13.36 -2.97
C LYS A 103 -6.56 12.52 -4.01
N LEU A 104 -7.05 11.32 -4.32
CA LEU A 104 -6.47 10.42 -5.31
C LEU A 104 -6.59 10.99 -6.73
N SER A 105 -7.71 11.63 -7.06
CA SER A 105 -7.95 12.24 -8.37
C SER A 105 -7.12 13.51 -8.63
N LYS A 106 -6.53 14.12 -7.58
CA LYS A 106 -5.63 15.28 -7.72
C LYS A 106 -4.26 14.93 -8.29
N GLY A 107 -3.93 13.64 -8.43
CA GLY A 107 -2.67 13.21 -9.03
C GLY A 107 -2.52 13.65 -10.48
N GLY A 108 -3.62 13.80 -11.21
CA GLY A 108 -3.64 14.02 -12.66
C GLY A 108 -4.43 12.93 -13.39
N THR A 109 -4.33 12.89 -14.72
CA THR A 109 -5.09 11.95 -15.58
C THR A 109 -4.22 10.87 -16.20
N LEU A 110 -2.90 10.92 -16.02
CA LEU A 110 -2.02 9.87 -16.54
C LEU A 110 -2.06 8.63 -15.64
N PRO A 111 -1.87 7.41 -16.18
CA PRO A 111 -1.90 6.19 -15.39
C PRO A 111 -0.91 6.16 -14.21
N GLY A 112 0.25 6.82 -14.34
CA GLY A 112 1.26 6.94 -13.28
C GLY A 112 0.86 7.90 -12.15
N ASP A 113 0.01 8.88 -12.44
CA ASP A 113 -0.37 9.93 -11.50
C ASP A 113 -1.17 9.40 -10.31
N PHE A 114 -2.10 8.48 -10.59
CA PHE A 114 -2.88 7.80 -9.56
C PHE A 114 -1.96 7.00 -8.64
N THR A 115 -1.09 6.17 -9.22
CA THR A 115 -0.18 5.33 -8.45
C THR A 115 0.78 6.18 -7.62
N LYS A 116 1.35 7.23 -8.19
CA LYS A 116 2.18 8.20 -7.45
C LYS A 116 1.44 8.77 -6.25
N LYS A 117 0.18 9.16 -6.42
CA LYS A 117 -0.61 9.70 -5.32
C LYS A 117 -0.93 8.66 -4.25
N VAL A 118 -1.14 7.40 -4.64
CA VAL A 118 -1.27 6.29 -3.69
C VAL A 118 0.02 6.10 -2.89
N LYS A 119 1.20 6.09 -3.56
CA LYS A 119 2.51 5.99 -2.89
C LYS A 119 2.70 7.10 -1.87
N GLU A 120 2.35 8.35 -2.21
CA GLU A 120 2.39 9.50 -1.29
C GLU A 120 1.50 9.29 -0.07
N LEU A 121 0.22 8.93 -0.28
CA LEU A 121 -0.73 8.73 0.82
C LEU A 121 -0.33 7.57 1.74
N MET A 122 0.28 6.51 1.20
CA MET A 122 0.82 5.41 2.00
C MET A 122 2.00 5.86 2.86
N LYS A 123 2.91 6.67 2.32
CA LYS A 123 4.01 7.27 3.08
C LYS A 123 3.50 8.19 4.18
N GLU A 124 2.50 9.02 3.90
CA GLU A 124 1.83 9.88 4.89
C GLU A 124 1.18 9.04 6.01
N ALA A 125 0.44 8.00 5.66
CA ALA A 125 -0.20 7.11 6.64
C ALA A 125 0.81 6.37 7.51
N ALA A 126 1.93 5.91 6.92
CA ALA A 126 3.01 5.27 7.66
C ALA A 126 3.67 6.24 8.66
N ALA A 127 3.95 7.47 8.24
CA ALA A 127 4.52 8.51 9.11
C ALA A 127 3.60 8.81 10.31
N TYR A 128 2.29 8.94 10.07
CA TYR A 128 1.29 9.13 11.13
C TYR A 128 1.26 7.98 12.14
N ALA A 129 1.36 6.73 11.67
CA ALA A 129 1.37 5.56 12.53
C ALA A 129 2.61 5.51 13.44
N THR A 130 3.74 6.04 12.98
CA THR A 130 5.00 6.09 13.75
C THR A 130 5.13 7.31 14.67
N ASP A 131 4.51 8.43 14.30
CA ASP A 131 4.44 9.64 15.11
C ASP A 131 3.09 10.33 14.89
N PRO A 132 2.10 10.13 15.78
CA PRO A 132 0.77 10.72 15.64
C PRO A 132 0.76 12.24 15.85
N ASN A 133 1.89 12.84 16.28
CA ASN A 133 2.07 14.29 16.37
C ASN A 133 2.85 14.87 15.17
N SER A 134 3.25 14.03 14.21
CA SER A 134 3.80 14.53 12.95
C SER A 134 2.70 15.34 12.22
N ASP A 135 3.07 16.53 11.77
CA ASP A 135 2.20 17.63 11.31
C ASP A 135 1.38 17.32 10.03
N ILE A 136 0.60 16.24 10.02
CA ILE A 136 -0.48 16.06 9.07
C ILE A 136 -1.63 16.93 9.57
N LYS A 137 -1.66 18.18 9.10
CA LYS A 137 -2.71 19.18 9.37
C LYS A 137 -4.06 18.51 9.65
N SER A 138 -4.37 18.39 10.93
CA SER A 138 -5.62 17.85 11.43
C SER A 138 -6.75 18.80 11.03
N GLU A 139 -7.64 18.28 10.19
CA GLU A 139 -9.11 18.40 10.28
C GLU A 139 -9.79 19.75 10.65
N SER A 140 -9.22 20.93 10.40
CA SER A 140 -9.87 22.19 10.78
C SER A 140 -10.60 22.95 9.66
N SER A 141 -10.80 22.36 8.48
CA SER A 141 -11.45 23.07 7.35
C SER A 141 -12.40 22.19 6.52
N ILE A 142 -13.30 21.47 7.20
CA ILE A 142 -14.47 20.87 6.55
C ILE A 142 -15.70 21.75 6.87
N PRO A 143 -16.33 22.39 5.88
CA PRO A 143 -17.64 23.01 6.11
C PRO A 143 -18.63 21.92 6.50
N SER A 144 -19.35 22.14 7.60
CA SER A 144 -20.41 21.25 8.06
C SER A 144 -21.42 21.03 6.94
N MET A 145 -21.46 19.83 6.38
CA MET A 145 -22.55 19.46 5.48
C MET A 145 -23.80 19.19 6.33
N PRO A 146 -24.96 19.75 5.95
CA PRO A 146 -26.18 19.55 6.70
C PRO A 146 -26.58 18.08 6.63
N PHE A 147 -26.73 17.47 7.81
CA PHE A 147 -27.33 16.16 7.97
C PHE A 147 -28.77 16.25 7.44
N LEU A 148 -29.05 15.60 6.29
CA LEU A 148 -30.40 15.46 5.77
C LEU A 148 -31.17 14.55 6.74
N GLY A 149 -31.91 15.19 7.65
CA GLY A 149 -32.87 14.52 8.52
C GLY A 149 -33.88 13.74 7.70
N SER A 150 -34.16 12.51 8.15
CA SER A 150 -35.26 11.72 7.62
C SER A 150 -36.58 12.47 7.83
N SER A 151 -37.28 12.74 6.74
CA SER A 151 -38.71 13.02 6.76
C SER A 151 -39.37 11.89 5.97
N GLY A 152 -40.20 11.11 6.66
CA GLY A 152 -40.86 9.90 6.16
C GLY A 152 -41.18 8.96 7.30
#